data_AF-A0A5Y6FCN2-F1
#
_entry.id   AF-A0A5Y6FCN2-F1
#
_cell.length_a   1.000
_cell.length_b   1.000
_cell.length_c   1.000
_cell.angle_alpha   90.00
_cell.angle_beta   90.00
_cell.angle_gamma   90.00
#
_symmetry.space_group_name_H-M   'P 1'
#
loop_
_entity.id
_entity.type
_entity.pdbx_description
1 polymer ?
#
loop_
_entity_poly.entity_id
_entity_poly.type
_entity_poly.pdbx_seq_one_letter_code
_entity_poly.pdbx_strand_id
1 'polypeptide(L)'
;KHFKQKKLDSAVIVYGVNAIYLIPYKFPLKSYLVAFLFVSILIFSCTQENRIREYISFFVRTDNDHLLTRFAGILSLTAWSIFLLLLLSANVFVNTITYWLAILFSVSILISSILTILDFARNNTAKTFKVIGLAVTAFSGVFVFTSSYSASIFWQISNLELSSSPWLEYCWKATAFLMFFLWLSQPICYGLFLRYGDKAKGYRIFTLTGAFIMSMFLFLLVPMLIGDVAYFVLKKTINHEWRNEAKCGELEVKNKNEKYF
;
A
#
# COMPACT_ATOMS: atom_id res chain seq x y z
N LYS A 1 -39.44 -0.66 -9.22
CA LYS A 1 -38.40 0.01 -10.05
C LYS A 1 -37.06 0.19 -9.32
N HIS A 2 -37.01 0.50 -8.01
CA HIS A 2 -35.76 0.61 -7.24
C HIS A 2 -34.88 -0.66 -7.16
N PHE A 3 -35.46 -1.86 -7.21
CA PHE A 3 -34.68 -3.11 -7.17
C PHE A 3 -33.84 -3.36 -8.46
N LYS A 4 -34.25 -2.82 -9.62
CA LYS A 4 -33.47 -2.97 -10.87
C LYS A 4 -32.18 -2.13 -10.85
N GLN A 5 -32.11 -1.07 -10.04
CA GLN A 5 -30.95 -0.18 -9.93
C GLN A 5 -29.84 -0.72 -9.01
N LYS A 6 -30.10 -1.69 -8.13
CA LYS A 6 -29.10 -2.19 -7.16
C LYS A 6 -28.31 -3.42 -7.62
N LYS A 7 -28.50 -3.89 -8.85
CA LYS A 7 -27.84 -5.11 -9.35
C LYS A 7 -26.32 -4.93 -9.44
N LEU A 8 -25.86 -3.78 -9.94
CA LEU A 8 -24.44 -3.45 -9.99
C LEU A 8 -23.84 -3.37 -8.57
N ASP A 9 -24.51 -2.66 -7.64
CA ASP A 9 -24.07 -2.56 -6.24
C ASP A 9 -23.91 -3.96 -5.61
N SER A 10 -24.91 -4.82 -5.79
CA SER A 10 -24.88 -6.18 -5.29
C SER A 10 -23.77 -7.01 -5.94
N ALA A 11 -23.56 -6.88 -7.26
CA ALA A 11 -22.52 -7.61 -7.97
C ALA A 11 -21.12 -7.21 -7.48
N VAL A 12 -20.88 -5.92 -7.25
CA VAL A 12 -19.61 -5.40 -6.71
C VAL A 12 -19.35 -5.92 -5.29
N ILE A 13 -20.37 -5.89 -4.41
CA ILE A 13 -20.24 -6.40 -3.04
C ILE A 13 -20.00 -7.90 -3.04
N VAL A 14 -20.80 -8.67 -3.79
CA VAL A 14 -20.67 -10.13 -3.89
C VAL A 14 -19.29 -10.49 -4.41
N TYR A 15 -18.80 -9.82 -5.45
CA TYR A 15 -17.44 -10.02 -5.94
C TYR A 15 -16.40 -9.68 -4.88
N GLY A 16 -16.47 -8.51 -4.24
CA GLY A 16 -15.48 -8.07 -3.27
C GLY A 16 -15.36 -9.03 -2.08
N VAL A 17 -16.49 -9.44 -1.50
CA VAL A 17 -16.51 -10.37 -0.36
C VAL A 17 -15.96 -11.74 -0.75
N ASN A 18 -16.42 -12.32 -1.88
CA ASN A 18 -15.95 -13.63 -2.31
C ASN A 18 -14.47 -13.59 -2.72
N ALA A 19 -14.05 -12.56 -3.45
CA ALA A 19 -12.67 -12.43 -3.89
C ALA A 19 -11.71 -12.30 -2.71
N ILE A 20 -12.07 -11.54 -1.65
CA ILE A 20 -11.27 -11.44 -0.42
C ILE A 20 -11.26 -12.76 0.36
N TYR A 21 -12.43 -13.37 0.56
CA TYR A 21 -12.57 -14.63 1.30
C TYR A 21 -11.79 -15.78 0.65
N LEU A 22 -11.72 -15.81 -0.69
CA LEU A 22 -11.06 -16.87 -1.46
C LEU A 22 -9.54 -16.68 -1.62
N ILE A 23 -8.96 -15.53 -1.26
CA ILE A 23 -7.51 -15.29 -1.34
C ILE A 23 -6.69 -16.40 -0.66
N PRO A 24 -6.92 -16.76 0.62
CA PRO A 24 -6.08 -17.71 1.35
C PRO A 24 -6.20 -19.17 0.86
N TYR A 25 -7.31 -19.53 0.21
CA TYR A 25 -7.57 -20.92 -0.17
C TYR A 25 -6.86 -21.32 -1.46
N LYS A 26 -6.28 -22.53 -1.53
CA LYS A 26 -5.53 -23.00 -2.71
C LYS A 26 -6.29 -24.12 -3.44
N PHE A 27 -7.36 -23.79 -4.15
CA PHE A 27 -8.05 -24.73 -5.04
C PHE A 27 -8.33 -24.09 -6.41
N PRO A 28 -8.25 -24.87 -7.51
CA PRO A 28 -8.28 -24.34 -8.87
C PRO A 28 -9.64 -23.74 -9.27
N LEU A 29 -10.74 -24.22 -8.68
CA LEU A 29 -12.08 -23.71 -8.99
C LEU A 29 -12.28 -22.23 -8.61
N LYS A 30 -11.49 -21.72 -7.65
CA LYS A 30 -11.64 -20.35 -7.15
C LYS A 30 -11.33 -19.30 -8.21
N SER A 31 -10.32 -19.54 -9.06
CA SER A 31 -9.88 -18.56 -10.06
C SER A 31 -10.97 -18.37 -11.12
N TYR A 32 -11.59 -19.46 -11.56
CA TYR A 32 -12.74 -19.43 -12.47
C TYR A 32 -13.95 -18.72 -11.85
N LEU A 33 -14.25 -18.99 -10.59
CA LEU A 33 -15.37 -18.34 -9.88
C LEU A 33 -15.14 -16.83 -9.76
N VAL A 34 -13.95 -16.41 -9.30
CA VAL A 34 -13.61 -14.98 -9.15
C VAL A 34 -13.60 -14.27 -10.51
N ALA A 35 -13.05 -14.91 -11.55
CA ALA A 35 -13.07 -14.38 -12.92
C ALA A 35 -14.51 -14.23 -13.45
N PHE A 36 -15.37 -15.22 -13.23
CA PHE A 36 -16.78 -15.17 -13.61
C PHE A 36 -17.54 -14.03 -12.91
N LEU A 37 -17.33 -13.86 -11.60
CA LEU A 37 -17.91 -12.74 -10.85
C LEU A 37 -17.41 -11.38 -11.37
N PHE A 38 -16.13 -11.28 -11.72
CA PHE A 38 -15.57 -10.06 -12.30
C PHE A 38 -16.18 -9.75 -13.67
N VAL A 39 -16.29 -10.73 -14.56
CA VAL A 39 -16.97 -10.57 -15.86
C VAL A 39 -18.43 -10.16 -15.67
N SER A 40 -19.11 -10.70 -14.67
CA SER A 40 -20.48 -10.30 -14.33
C SER A 40 -20.57 -8.82 -13.96
N ILE A 41 -19.60 -8.29 -13.19
CA ILE A 41 -19.53 -6.84 -12.91
C ILE A 41 -19.37 -6.05 -14.20
N LEU A 42 -18.50 -6.46 -15.12
CA LEU A 42 -18.29 -5.77 -16.39
C LEU A 42 -19.59 -5.71 -17.22
N ILE A 43 -20.31 -6.84 -17.33
CA ILE A 43 -21.60 -6.90 -18.04
C ILE A 43 -22.63 -5.98 -17.38
N PHE A 44 -22.74 -6.01 -16.05
CA PHE A 44 -23.66 -5.12 -15.34
C PHE A 44 -23.26 -3.65 -15.46
N SER A 45 -21.96 -3.36 -15.53
CA SER A 45 -21.44 -2.02 -15.76
C SER A 45 -21.87 -1.50 -17.13
N CYS A 46 -21.69 -2.28 -18.19
CA CYS A 46 -22.12 -1.89 -19.55
C CYS A 46 -23.63 -1.71 -19.68
N THR A 47 -24.44 -2.44 -18.91
CA THR A 47 -25.91 -2.39 -18.99
C THR A 47 -26.56 -1.34 -18.09
N GLN A 48 -25.84 -0.82 -17.08
CA GLN A 48 -26.37 0.12 -16.08
C GLN A 48 -25.64 1.48 -16.09
N GLU A 49 -25.55 2.14 -17.25
CA GLU A 49 -24.85 3.42 -17.42
C GLU A 49 -25.28 4.49 -16.42
N ASN A 50 -26.59 4.61 -16.13
CA ASN A 50 -27.11 5.58 -15.17
C ASN A 50 -26.51 5.39 -13.76
N ARG A 51 -26.25 4.15 -13.34
CA ARG A 51 -25.65 3.87 -12.02
C ARG A 51 -24.16 4.15 -11.99
N ILE A 52 -23.46 3.89 -13.10
CA ILE A 52 -22.06 4.33 -13.24
C ILE A 52 -21.97 5.86 -13.14
N ARG A 53 -22.89 6.57 -13.81
CA ARG A 53 -22.94 8.04 -13.72
C ARG A 53 -23.19 8.52 -12.30
N GLU A 54 -24.05 7.82 -11.54
CA GLU A 54 -24.25 8.09 -10.11
C GLU A 54 -22.96 7.85 -9.30
N TYR A 55 -22.23 6.75 -9.51
CA TYR A 55 -20.93 6.53 -8.86
C TYR A 55 -19.92 7.63 -9.18
N ILE A 56 -19.73 7.95 -10.46
CA ILE A 56 -18.82 9.02 -10.88
C ILE A 56 -19.25 10.33 -10.21
N SER A 57 -20.55 10.66 -10.20
CA SER A 57 -21.05 11.86 -9.55
C SER A 57 -20.80 11.85 -8.04
N PHE A 58 -20.89 10.71 -7.37
CA PHE A 58 -20.62 10.59 -5.93
C PHE A 58 -19.16 10.89 -5.58
N PHE A 59 -18.22 10.50 -6.43
CA PHE A 59 -16.79 10.78 -6.24
C PHE A 59 -16.36 12.17 -6.72
N VAL A 60 -16.91 12.63 -7.85
CA VAL A 60 -16.45 13.84 -8.57
C VAL A 60 -17.26 15.09 -8.18
N ARG A 61 -18.54 14.94 -7.83
CA ARG A 61 -19.47 16.04 -7.53
C ARG A 61 -19.65 16.18 -6.02
N THR A 62 -18.63 16.68 -5.35
CA THR A 62 -18.77 17.19 -3.98
C THR A 62 -19.26 18.64 -4.01
N ASP A 63 -20.12 19.02 -3.07
CA ASP A 63 -20.80 20.35 -2.96
C ASP A 63 -19.90 21.59 -3.12
N ASN A 64 -18.58 21.44 -2.96
CA ASN A 64 -17.61 22.51 -3.22
C ASN A 64 -16.90 22.25 -4.55
N ASP A 65 -17.15 23.13 -5.53
CA ASP A 65 -16.52 23.21 -6.87
C ASP A 65 -15.02 23.58 -6.81
N HIS A 66 -14.23 22.82 -6.07
CA HIS A 66 -12.79 23.00 -5.98
C HIS A 66 -12.08 21.97 -6.85
N LEU A 67 -11.10 22.43 -7.65
CA LEU A 67 -10.29 21.54 -8.48
C LEU A 67 -9.62 20.45 -7.64
N LEU A 68 -9.17 20.79 -6.43
CA LEU A 68 -8.47 19.87 -5.52
C LEU A 68 -9.38 18.71 -5.05
N THR A 69 -10.63 19.00 -4.69
CA THR A 69 -11.60 17.98 -4.26
C THR A 69 -11.96 17.07 -5.43
N ARG A 70 -12.11 17.63 -6.63
CA ARG A 70 -12.35 16.88 -7.86
C ARG A 70 -11.21 15.92 -8.18
N PHE A 71 -9.96 16.38 -8.10
CA PHE A 71 -8.78 15.53 -8.31
C PHE A 71 -8.68 14.43 -7.25
N ALA A 72 -8.88 14.76 -5.97
CA ALA A 72 -8.87 13.78 -4.89
C ALA A 72 -9.93 12.69 -5.08
N GLY A 73 -11.13 13.09 -5.52
CA GLY A 73 -12.24 12.20 -5.83
C GLY A 73 -11.99 11.29 -7.03
N ILE A 74 -11.46 11.83 -8.13
CA ILE A 74 -11.06 11.03 -9.30
C ILE A 74 -10.00 10.01 -8.89
N LEU A 75 -9.00 10.44 -8.13
CA LEU A 75 -7.90 9.57 -7.70
C LEU A 75 -8.37 8.47 -6.73
N SER A 76 -9.37 8.77 -5.89
CA SER A 76 -10.01 7.76 -5.03
C SER A 76 -10.79 6.76 -5.88
N LEU A 77 -11.59 7.23 -6.85
CA LEU A 77 -12.34 6.36 -7.77
C LEU A 77 -11.43 5.44 -8.59
N THR A 78 -10.33 5.97 -9.13
CA THR A 78 -9.35 5.16 -9.85
C THR A 78 -8.72 4.15 -8.91
N ALA A 79 -8.33 4.55 -7.70
CA ALA A 79 -7.77 3.62 -6.70
C ALA A 79 -8.72 2.45 -6.40
N TRP A 80 -10.02 2.70 -6.21
CA TRP A 80 -11.00 1.63 -5.97
C TRP A 80 -11.21 0.73 -7.20
N SER A 81 -11.10 1.28 -8.40
CA SER A 81 -11.11 0.48 -9.63
C SER A 81 -9.88 -0.43 -9.73
N ILE A 82 -8.70 0.10 -9.38
CA ILE A 82 -7.44 -0.66 -9.29
C ILE A 82 -7.53 -1.73 -8.20
N PHE A 83 -8.19 -1.44 -7.08
CA PHE A 83 -8.40 -2.40 -6.00
C PHE A 83 -9.26 -3.59 -6.46
N LEU A 84 -10.33 -3.36 -7.24
CA LEU A 84 -11.12 -4.45 -7.81
C LEU A 84 -10.30 -5.33 -8.77
N LEU A 85 -9.42 -4.72 -9.57
CA LEU A 85 -8.47 -5.43 -10.43
C LEU A 85 -7.41 -6.19 -9.62
N LEU A 86 -6.95 -5.62 -8.52
CA LEU A 86 -6.01 -6.26 -7.59
C LEU A 86 -6.60 -7.54 -7.01
N LEU A 87 -7.87 -7.51 -6.59
CA LEU A 87 -8.58 -8.70 -6.08
C LEU A 87 -8.69 -9.82 -7.14
N LEU A 88 -8.89 -9.47 -8.41
CA LEU A 88 -8.88 -10.43 -9.51
C LEU A 88 -7.49 -11.03 -9.68
N SER A 89 -6.48 -10.15 -9.76
CA SER A 89 -5.09 -10.53 -9.97
C SER A 89 -4.57 -11.45 -8.86
N ALA A 90 -4.90 -11.14 -7.61
CA ALA A 90 -4.52 -11.93 -6.44
C ALA A 90 -5.12 -13.34 -6.42
N ASN A 91 -6.27 -13.55 -7.08
CA ASN A 91 -6.91 -14.87 -7.13
C ASN A 91 -6.57 -15.67 -8.40
N VAL A 92 -6.31 -15.00 -9.52
CA VAL A 92 -6.14 -15.65 -10.83
C VAL A 92 -4.68 -15.75 -11.24
N PHE A 93 -3.90 -14.67 -11.06
CA PHE A 93 -2.61 -14.53 -11.71
C PHE A 93 -1.41 -14.63 -10.77
N VAL A 94 -1.57 -14.43 -9.45
CA VAL A 94 -0.51 -14.49 -8.38
C VAL A 94 0.90 -14.21 -8.91
N ASN A 95 1.07 -13.07 -9.60
CA ASN A 95 2.27 -12.75 -10.38
C ASN A 95 2.74 -11.33 -10.05
N THR A 96 3.86 -10.94 -10.66
CA THR A 96 4.42 -9.57 -10.62
C THR A 96 3.37 -8.47 -10.87
N ILE A 97 2.34 -8.75 -11.68
CA ILE A 97 1.22 -7.84 -11.94
C ILE A 97 0.47 -7.48 -10.65
N THR A 98 0.24 -8.45 -9.76
CA THR A 98 -0.46 -8.23 -8.48
C THR A 98 0.32 -7.27 -7.59
N TYR A 99 1.66 -7.40 -7.55
CA TYR A 99 2.53 -6.49 -6.80
C TYR A 99 2.45 -5.06 -7.33
N TRP A 100 2.54 -4.87 -8.65
CA TRP A 100 2.44 -3.55 -9.26
C TRP A 100 1.07 -2.90 -9.04
N LEU A 101 -0.01 -3.68 -9.13
CA LEU A 101 -1.36 -3.19 -8.82
C LEU A 101 -1.50 -2.77 -7.35
N ALA A 102 -0.90 -3.51 -6.41
CA ALA A 102 -0.90 -3.16 -4.99
C ALA A 102 -0.14 -1.86 -4.70
N ILE A 103 1.02 -1.67 -5.34
CA ILE A 103 1.79 -0.42 -5.25
C ILE A 103 0.97 0.74 -5.83
N LEU A 104 0.37 0.56 -7.00
CA LEU A 104 -0.38 1.61 -7.70
C LEU A 104 -1.66 2.01 -6.94
N PHE A 105 -2.35 1.04 -6.34
CA PHE A 105 -3.44 1.28 -5.38
C PHE A 105 -2.98 2.14 -4.20
N SER A 106 -1.87 1.73 -3.56
CA SER A 106 -1.33 2.40 -2.37
C SER A 106 -0.93 3.84 -2.66
N VAL A 107 -0.21 4.09 -3.77
CA VAL A 107 0.19 5.44 -4.18
C VAL A 107 -1.04 6.32 -4.48
N SER A 108 -2.06 5.77 -5.15
CA SER A 108 -3.27 6.52 -5.49
C SER A 108 -4.07 6.92 -4.24
N ILE A 109 -4.24 6.01 -3.27
CA ILE A 109 -4.90 6.33 -1.99
C ILE A 109 -4.07 7.34 -1.18
N LEU A 110 -2.75 7.20 -1.15
CA LEU A 110 -1.87 8.11 -0.42
C LEU A 110 -1.99 9.54 -0.96
N ILE A 111 -1.89 9.72 -2.29
CA ILE A 111 -2.05 11.04 -2.91
C ILE A 111 -3.47 11.58 -2.68
N SER A 112 -4.51 10.75 -2.81
CA SER A 112 -5.90 11.17 -2.54
C SER A 112 -6.07 11.63 -1.09
N SER A 113 -5.44 10.94 -0.14
CA SER A 113 -5.47 11.30 1.29
C SER A 113 -4.77 12.63 1.55
N ILE A 114 -3.60 12.85 0.94
CA ILE A 114 -2.88 14.14 1.04
C ILE A 114 -3.72 15.28 0.49
N LEU A 115 -4.29 15.12 -0.71
CA LEU A 115 -5.17 16.13 -1.31
C LEU A 115 -6.40 16.42 -0.44
N THR A 116 -6.97 15.39 0.20
CA THR A 116 -8.08 15.56 1.14
C THR A 116 -7.67 16.39 2.36
N ILE A 117 -6.49 16.14 2.92
CA ILE A 117 -5.96 16.91 4.06
C ILE A 117 -5.68 18.36 3.67
N LEU A 118 -5.12 18.58 2.47
CA LEU A 118 -4.85 19.93 1.95
C LEU A 118 -6.14 20.73 1.74
N ASP A 119 -7.21 20.08 1.26
CA ASP A 119 -8.54 20.69 1.16
C ASP A 119 -9.07 21.13 2.54
N PHE A 120 -8.93 20.29 3.57
CA PHE A 120 -9.27 20.66 4.94
C PHE A 120 -8.40 21.82 5.47
N ALA A 121 -7.10 21.83 5.15
CA ALA A 121 -6.16 22.85 5.59
C ALA A 121 -6.52 24.24 5.06
N ARG A 122 -7.03 24.32 3.84
CA ARG A 122 -7.40 25.58 3.18
C ARG A 122 -8.50 26.33 3.94
N ASN A 123 -9.46 25.62 4.52
CA ASN A 123 -10.60 26.23 5.21
C ASN A 123 -10.29 26.63 6.67
N ASN A 124 -9.22 26.10 7.27
CA ASN A 124 -8.86 26.39 8.66
C ASN A 124 -7.36 26.23 8.90
N THR A 125 -6.58 27.17 8.35
CA THR A 125 -5.11 27.10 8.25
C THR A 125 -4.44 26.93 9.61
N ALA A 126 -4.75 27.78 10.59
CA ALA A 126 -4.08 27.77 11.90
C ALA A 126 -4.26 26.45 12.66
N LYS A 127 -5.49 25.91 12.71
CA LYS A 127 -5.77 24.64 13.38
C LYS A 127 -5.12 23.46 12.66
N THR A 128 -5.08 23.50 11.33
CA THR A 128 -4.51 22.42 10.52
C THR A 128 -3.00 22.40 10.57
N PHE A 129 -2.33 23.56 10.53
CA PHE A 129 -0.88 23.65 10.75
C PHE A 129 -0.45 23.10 12.11
N LYS A 130 -1.23 23.34 13.17
CA LYS A 130 -0.95 22.77 14.50
C LYS A 130 -1.05 21.24 14.49
N VAL A 131 -2.04 20.68 13.79
CA VAL A 131 -2.20 19.22 13.65
C VAL A 131 -1.07 18.62 12.81
N ILE A 132 -0.68 19.26 11.71
CA ILE A 132 0.46 18.84 10.89
C ILE A 132 1.76 18.88 11.71
N GLY A 133 1.99 19.97 12.46
CA GLY A 133 3.15 20.08 13.35
C GLY A 133 3.20 18.96 14.39
N LEU A 134 2.06 18.65 15.03
CA LEU A 134 1.94 17.52 15.95
C LEU A 134 2.20 16.17 15.26
N ALA A 135 1.73 16.00 14.03
CA ALA A 135 1.96 14.78 13.27
C ALA A 135 3.44 14.59 12.91
N VAL A 136 4.14 15.66 12.52
CA VAL A 136 5.58 15.63 12.22
C VAL A 136 6.40 15.35 13.47
N THR A 137 6.07 15.96 14.61
CA THR A 137 6.78 15.66 15.87
C THR A 137 6.53 14.23 16.33
N ALA A 138 5.29 13.74 16.24
CA ALA A 138 4.96 12.35 16.54
C ALA A 138 5.71 11.38 15.60
N PHE A 139 5.76 11.68 14.30
CA PHE A 139 6.49 10.89 13.30
C PHE A 139 7.98 10.80 13.64
N SER A 140 8.62 11.93 13.98
CA SER A 140 10.01 11.97 14.41
C SER A 140 10.25 11.17 15.69
N GLY A 141 9.39 11.31 16.69
CA GLY A 141 9.48 10.52 17.93
C GLY A 141 9.36 9.02 17.70
N VAL A 142 8.41 8.60 16.85
CA VAL A 142 8.27 7.20 16.46
C VAL A 142 9.50 6.71 15.70
N PHE A 143 10.07 7.51 14.81
CA PHE A 143 11.29 7.17 14.09
C PHE A 143 12.49 6.96 15.02
N VAL A 144 12.71 7.86 15.97
CA VAL A 144 13.80 7.72 16.96
C VAL A 144 13.61 6.45 17.80
N PHE A 145 12.40 6.24 18.33
CA PHE A 145 12.09 5.07 19.14
C PHE A 145 12.31 3.76 18.38
N THR A 146 11.74 3.64 17.19
CA THR A 146 11.85 2.42 16.35
C THR A 146 13.26 2.20 15.83
N SER A 147 14.01 3.26 15.52
CA SER A 147 15.41 3.17 15.12
C SER A 147 16.30 2.63 16.25
N SER A 148 16.12 3.13 17.47
CA SER A 148 16.86 2.63 18.64
C SER A 148 16.50 1.18 18.97
N TYR A 149 15.21 0.86 18.94
CA TYR A 149 14.72 -0.50 19.20
C TYR A 149 15.22 -1.50 18.16
N SER A 150 15.12 -1.17 16.87
CA SER A 150 15.56 -2.04 15.79
C SER A 150 17.07 -2.27 15.79
N ALA A 151 17.87 -1.26 16.11
CA ALA A 151 19.32 -1.41 16.27
C ALA A 151 19.67 -2.35 17.43
N SER A 152 18.97 -2.24 18.56
CA SER A 152 19.16 -3.14 19.71
C SER A 152 18.83 -4.60 19.36
N ILE A 153 17.72 -4.84 18.66
CA ILE A 153 17.36 -6.19 18.18
C ILE A 153 18.43 -6.73 17.23
N PHE A 154 18.89 -5.92 16.27
CA PHE A 154 19.89 -6.37 15.31
C PHE A 154 21.18 -6.81 16.00
N TRP A 155 21.65 -6.01 16.97
CA TRP A 155 22.82 -6.34 17.76
C TRP A 155 22.66 -7.67 18.51
N GLN A 156 21.50 -7.90 19.13
CA GLN A 156 21.21 -9.17 19.81
C GLN A 156 21.20 -10.39 18.87
N ILE A 157 20.70 -10.23 17.64
CA ILE A 157 20.59 -11.34 16.67
C ILE A 157 21.92 -11.63 15.98
N SER A 158 22.61 -10.57 15.54
CA SER A 158 23.80 -10.70 14.68
C SER A 158 25.11 -10.69 15.46
N ASN A 159 25.10 -10.20 16.70
CA ASN A 159 26.29 -9.84 17.47
C ASN A 159 27.21 -8.84 16.72
N LEU A 160 26.66 -8.11 15.75
CA LEU A 160 27.34 -7.10 14.96
C LEU A 160 26.69 -5.74 15.21
N GLU A 161 27.52 -4.69 15.20
CA GLU A 161 27.00 -3.34 15.14
C GLU A 161 26.38 -3.08 13.76
N LEU A 162 25.16 -2.56 13.76
CA LEU A 162 24.42 -2.25 12.53
C LEU A 162 25.13 -1.15 11.70
N SER A 163 25.90 -0.27 12.35
CA SER A 163 26.71 0.80 11.75
C SER A 163 27.80 0.31 10.79
N SER A 164 28.16 -0.97 10.85
CA SER A 164 29.17 -1.58 9.99
C SER A 164 28.74 -1.63 8.51
N SER A 165 27.44 -1.55 8.21
CA SER A 165 26.91 -1.51 6.85
C SER A 165 25.85 -0.41 6.73
N PRO A 166 26.20 0.78 6.19
CA PRO A 166 25.28 1.92 6.11
C PRO A 166 23.97 1.60 5.36
N TRP A 167 24.05 0.78 4.32
CA TRP A 167 22.88 0.36 3.55
C TRP A 167 21.97 -0.59 4.34
N LEU A 168 22.56 -1.53 5.07
CA LEU A 168 21.81 -2.43 5.93
C LEU A 168 21.16 -1.66 7.08
N GLU A 169 21.89 -0.73 7.69
CA GLU A 169 21.38 0.15 8.74
C GLU A 169 20.16 0.93 8.28
N TYR A 170 20.28 1.59 7.12
CA TYR A 170 19.20 2.36 6.55
C TYR A 170 17.96 1.48 6.28
N CYS A 171 18.15 0.36 5.58
CA CYS A 171 17.05 -0.54 5.23
C CYS A 171 16.38 -1.15 6.47
N TRP A 172 17.17 -1.56 7.46
CA TRP A 172 16.69 -2.16 8.69
C TRP A 172 15.86 -1.18 9.53
N LYS A 173 16.41 0.02 9.79
CA LYS A 173 15.72 1.07 10.54
C LYS A 173 14.48 1.57 9.80
N ALA A 174 14.57 1.76 8.48
CA ALA A 174 13.42 2.17 7.66
C ALA A 174 12.29 1.14 7.68
N THR A 175 12.62 -0.15 7.59
CA THR A 175 11.64 -1.24 7.67
C THR A 175 10.93 -1.23 9.03
N ALA A 176 11.70 -1.20 10.12
CA ALA A 176 11.13 -1.19 11.47
C ALA A 176 10.24 0.02 11.72
N PHE A 177 10.70 1.20 11.30
CA PHE A 177 9.93 2.43 11.39
C PHE A 177 8.62 2.35 10.60
N LEU A 178 8.68 1.99 9.33
CA LEU A 178 7.50 1.92 8.45
C LEU A 178 6.50 0.88 8.95
N MET A 179 6.96 -0.31 9.37
CA MET A 179 6.08 -1.33 9.94
C MET A 179 5.36 -0.80 11.18
N PHE A 180 6.08 -0.20 12.12
CA PHE A 180 5.49 0.32 13.34
C PHE A 180 4.53 1.49 13.07
N PHE A 181 4.92 2.40 12.17
CA PHE A 181 4.08 3.51 11.74
C PHE A 181 2.79 3.03 11.07
N LEU A 182 2.88 2.06 10.17
CA LEU A 182 1.72 1.47 9.49
C LEU A 182 0.82 0.73 10.47
N TRP A 183 1.41 -0.02 11.41
CA TRP A 183 0.66 -0.66 12.49
C TRP A 183 -0.09 0.36 13.36
N LEU A 184 0.56 1.46 13.75
CA LEU A 184 -0.08 2.54 14.52
C LEU A 184 -1.14 3.30 13.69
N SER A 185 -0.96 3.40 12.38
CA SER A 185 -1.91 4.09 11.50
C SER A 185 -3.26 3.37 11.41
N GLN A 186 -3.30 2.05 11.57
CA GLN A 186 -4.53 1.26 11.50
C GLN A 186 -5.58 1.66 12.55
N PRO A 187 -5.29 1.67 13.87
CA PRO A 187 -6.25 2.11 14.88
C PRO A 187 -6.58 3.60 14.75
N ILE A 188 -5.65 4.44 14.27
CA ILE A 188 -5.93 5.86 14.01
C ILE A 188 -6.95 6.01 12.88
N CYS A 189 -6.74 5.35 11.74
CA CYS A 189 -7.68 5.33 10.62
C CYS A 189 -9.04 4.78 11.05
N TYR A 190 -9.07 3.72 11.85
CA TYR A 190 -10.30 3.15 12.38
C TYR A 190 -11.03 4.12 13.33
N GLY A 191 -10.32 4.77 14.25
CA GLY A 191 -10.89 5.78 15.15
C GLY A 191 -11.44 7.00 14.39
N LEU A 192 -10.75 7.43 13.33
CA LEU A 192 -11.23 8.47 12.43
C LEU A 192 -12.48 8.02 11.65
N PHE A 193 -12.53 6.75 11.22
CA PHE A 193 -13.71 6.19 10.57
C PHE A 193 -14.92 6.20 11.48
N LEU A 194 -14.78 5.76 12.74
CA LEU A 194 -15.89 5.77 13.71
C LEU A 194 -16.35 7.19 14.03
N ARG A 195 -15.43 8.16 14.15
CA ARG A 195 -15.76 9.53 14.55
C ARG A 195 -16.30 10.38 13.40
N TYR A 196 -15.81 10.16 12.18
CA TYR A 196 -16.12 10.98 11.01
C TYR A 196 -16.91 10.23 9.94
N GLY A 197 -17.21 8.94 10.10
CA GLY A 197 -17.98 8.16 9.14
C GLY A 197 -19.33 8.79 8.79
N ASP A 198 -20.04 9.26 9.81
CA ASP A 198 -21.35 9.92 9.63
C ASP A 198 -21.25 11.33 9.03
N LYS A 199 -20.06 11.94 9.07
CA LYS A 199 -19.80 13.33 8.62
C LYS A 199 -19.05 13.40 7.29
N ALA A 200 -18.33 12.34 6.94
CA ALA A 200 -17.60 12.22 5.69
C ALA A 200 -18.61 11.99 4.56
N LYS A 201 -18.68 12.91 3.61
CA LYS A 201 -19.55 12.77 2.42
C LYS A 201 -18.71 12.44 1.19
N GLY A 202 -19.28 11.70 0.25
CA GLY A 202 -18.68 11.42 -1.05
C GLY A 202 -17.41 10.58 -0.96
N TYR A 203 -16.39 10.95 -1.74
CA TYR A 203 -15.13 10.22 -1.84
C TYR A 203 -14.33 10.13 -0.52
N ARG A 204 -14.58 11.01 0.46
CA ARG A 204 -13.80 11.07 1.70
C ARG A 204 -13.91 9.80 2.54
N ILE A 205 -15.08 9.17 2.59
CA ILE A 205 -15.26 7.86 3.25
C ILE A 205 -14.38 6.81 2.57
N PHE A 206 -14.45 6.76 1.24
CA PHE A 206 -13.70 5.81 0.41
C PHE A 206 -12.19 6.02 0.50
N THR A 207 -11.72 7.27 0.58
CA THR A 207 -10.29 7.55 0.81
C THR A 207 -9.85 7.09 2.20
N LEU A 208 -10.69 7.25 3.22
CA LEU A 208 -10.36 6.85 4.59
C LEU A 208 -10.39 5.32 4.78
N THR A 209 -11.39 4.63 4.22
CA THR A 209 -11.41 3.16 4.16
C THR A 209 -10.25 2.63 3.31
N GLY A 210 -9.96 3.28 2.19
CA GLY A 210 -8.81 2.95 1.34
C GLY A 210 -7.49 3.08 2.10
N ALA A 211 -7.34 4.12 2.92
CA ALA A 211 -6.14 4.34 3.73
C ALA A 211 -5.92 3.23 4.77
N PHE A 212 -7.01 2.74 5.38
CA PHE A 212 -6.96 1.59 6.29
C PHE A 212 -6.55 0.30 5.57
N ILE A 213 -7.14 0.02 4.41
CA ILE A 213 -6.79 -1.17 3.61
C ILE A 213 -5.33 -1.08 3.12
N MET A 214 -4.92 0.09 2.65
CA MET A 214 -3.54 0.37 2.23
C MET A 214 -2.55 0.13 3.36
N SER A 215 -2.83 0.58 4.58
CA SER A 215 -1.89 0.40 5.69
C SER A 215 -1.73 -1.08 6.07
N MET A 216 -2.78 -1.89 5.94
CA MET A 216 -2.67 -3.36 6.08
C MET A 216 -1.80 -3.98 4.97
N PHE A 217 -2.01 -3.61 3.71
CA PHE A 217 -1.19 -4.14 2.61
C PHE A 217 0.27 -3.75 2.72
N LEU A 218 0.55 -2.47 2.97
CA LEU A 218 1.92 -1.98 3.09
C LEU A 218 2.63 -2.60 4.30
N PHE A 219 1.92 -2.86 5.40
CA PHE A 219 2.52 -3.52 6.56
C PHE A 219 3.13 -4.88 6.22
N LEU A 220 2.47 -5.65 5.35
CA LEU A 220 2.96 -6.95 4.89
C LEU A 220 4.02 -6.84 3.78
N LEU A 221 3.92 -5.81 2.94
CA LEU A 221 4.71 -5.67 1.72
C LEU A 221 6.05 -4.94 1.94
N VAL A 222 6.10 -4.01 2.90
CA VAL A 222 7.31 -3.24 3.24
C VAL A 222 8.52 -4.11 3.59
N PRO A 223 8.41 -5.15 4.44
CA PRO A 223 9.56 -5.99 4.78
C PRO A 223 10.12 -6.75 3.58
N MET A 224 9.26 -7.21 2.67
CA MET A 224 9.68 -7.89 1.44
C MET A 224 10.41 -6.90 0.51
N LEU A 225 9.81 -5.74 0.23
CA LEU A 225 10.40 -4.77 -0.69
C LEU A 225 11.76 -4.25 -0.19
N ILE A 226 11.83 -3.83 1.07
CA ILE A 226 13.06 -3.26 1.62
C ILE A 226 14.12 -4.35 1.83
N GLY A 227 13.70 -5.57 2.18
CA GLY A 227 14.57 -6.74 2.25
C GLY A 227 15.21 -7.05 0.89
N ASP A 228 14.42 -7.07 -0.18
CA ASP A 228 14.91 -7.29 -1.55
C ASP A 228 15.91 -6.21 -1.99
N VAL A 229 15.65 -4.94 -1.64
CA VAL A 229 16.58 -3.84 -1.90
C VAL A 229 17.88 -4.02 -1.13
N ALA A 230 17.81 -4.33 0.17
CA ALA A 230 18.99 -4.57 0.99
C ALA A 230 19.83 -5.73 0.44
N TYR A 231 19.19 -6.84 0.09
CA TYR A 231 19.84 -7.99 -0.53
C TYR A 231 20.47 -7.64 -1.89
N PHE A 232 19.75 -6.93 -2.75
CA PHE A 232 20.25 -6.52 -4.06
C PHE A 232 21.49 -5.64 -3.94
N VAL A 233 21.46 -4.65 -3.05
CA VAL A 233 22.60 -3.76 -2.81
C VAL A 233 23.79 -4.55 -2.27
N LEU A 234 23.59 -5.37 -1.23
CA LEU A 234 24.66 -6.21 -0.67
C LEU A 234 25.28 -7.13 -1.71
N LYS A 235 24.45 -7.84 -2.49
CA LYS A 235 24.90 -8.73 -3.55
C LYS A 235 25.70 -7.98 -4.62
N LYS A 236 25.26 -6.78 -5.01
CA LYS A 236 25.96 -5.96 -6.00
C LYS A 236 27.31 -5.47 -5.46
N THR A 237 27.36 -5.03 -4.21
CA THR A 237 28.61 -4.59 -3.56
C THR A 237 29.60 -5.74 -3.40
N ILE A 238 29.16 -6.90 -2.90
CA ILE A 238 30.00 -8.10 -2.79
C ILE A 238 30.53 -8.51 -4.18
N ASN A 239 29.70 -8.48 -5.22
CA ASN A 239 30.16 -8.80 -6.57
C ASN A 239 31.12 -7.77 -7.17
N HIS A 240 31.11 -6.54 -6.68
CA HIS A 240 32.01 -5.48 -7.14
C HIS A 240 33.36 -5.54 -6.43
N GLU A 241 33.35 -5.73 -5.12
CA GLU A 241 34.57 -5.80 -4.31
C GLU A 241 35.25 -7.17 -4.41
N TRP A 242 34.48 -8.25 -4.41
CA TRP A 242 35.02 -9.60 -4.35
C TRP A 242 35.05 -10.26 -5.73
N ARG A 243 36.24 -10.73 -6.08
CA ARG A 243 36.54 -11.45 -7.32
C ARG A 243 36.15 -12.92 -7.20
N ASN A 244 35.99 -13.56 -8.35
CA ASN A 244 35.71 -14.99 -8.42
C ASN A 244 37.00 -15.83 -8.42
N GLU A 245 38.17 -15.20 -8.40
CA GLU A 245 39.49 -15.84 -8.41
C GLU A 245 40.49 -15.00 -7.61
N ALA A 246 41.36 -15.70 -6.87
CA ALA A 246 42.52 -15.11 -6.20
C ALA A 246 43.79 -15.45 -6.98
N LYS A 247 44.71 -14.50 -7.11
CA LYS A 247 46.02 -14.72 -7.74
C LYS A 247 47.14 -14.47 -6.75
N CYS A 248 48.04 -15.45 -6.62
CA CYS A 248 49.31 -15.31 -5.90
C CYS A 248 50.45 -15.58 -6.89
N GLY A 249 50.92 -14.54 -7.58
CA GLY A 249 51.83 -14.70 -8.72
C GLY A 249 51.13 -15.41 -9.89
N GLU A 250 51.67 -16.57 -10.30
CA GLU A 250 51.11 -17.41 -11.36
C GLU A 250 50.01 -18.39 -10.87
N LEU A 251 49.88 -18.58 -9.56
CA LEU A 251 48.87 -19.47 -8.97
C LEU A 251 47.51 -18.76 -8.94
N GLU A 252 46.57 -19.29 -9.71
CA GLU A 252 45.17 -18.87 -9.73
C GLU A 252 44.31 -19.88 -8.95
N VAL A 253 43.69 -19.45 -7.85
CA VAL A 253 42.75 -20.26 -7.08
C VAL A 253 41.33 -19.79 -7.39
N LYS A 254 40.52 -20.71 -7.88
CA LYS A 254 39.14 -20.44 -8.32
C LYS A 254 38.21 -21.56 -7.91
N ASN A 255 37.28 -21.24 -7.01
CA ASN A 255 36.18 -22.11 -6.63
C ASN A 255 34.84 -21.42 -6.97
N LYS A 256 33.90 -22.16 -7.55
CA LYS A 256 32.61 -21.61 -8.02
C LYS A 256 31.72 -21.07 -6.90
N ASN A 257 31.95 -21.53 -5.67
CA ASN A 257 31.15 -21.15 -4.50
C ASN A 257 31.85 -20.14 -3.60
N GLU A 258 33.07 -19.72 -3.94
CA GLU A 258 33.86 -18.80 -3.14
C GLU A 258 34.07 -17.49 -3.87
N LYS A 259 34.17 -16.45 -3.06
CA LYS A 259 34.52 -15.10 -3.45
C LYS A 259 35.83 -14.79 -2.74
N TYR A 260 36.75 -14.17 -3.46
CA TYR A 260 38.04 -13.76 -2.92
C TYR A 260 38.15 -12.23 -2.96
N PHE A 261 38.70 -11.66 -1.90
CA PHE A 261 39.03 -10.23 -1.84
C PHE A 261 40.38 -9.98 -2.52
#